data_AF-A0A519T2C5-F1
#
_entry.id   AF-A0A519T2C5-F1
#
_cell.length_a   1.000
_cell.length_b   1.000
_cell.length_c   1.000
_cell.angle_alpha   90.00
_cell.angle_beta   90.00
_cell.angle_gamma   90.00
#
_symmetry.space_group_name_H-M   'P 1'
#
loop_
_entity.id
_entity.type
_entity.pdbx_description
1 polymer ?
#
loop_
_entity_poly.entity_id
_entity_poly.type
_entity_poly.pdbx_seq_one_letter_code
_entity_poly.pdbx_strand_id
1 'polypeptide(L)'
;MSRKQLLARPALAVLVVLALAAAFVPRHHPDAATDALKAADIAWMLVSTALVLLMTPGLAFFYGGMVNRGNIISTMLQSFISLGVISLLWYVV
;
A
#
# COMPACT_ATOMS: atom_id res chain seq x y z
N MET A 1 -25.02 -18.67 -7.62
CA MET A 1 -23.67 -18.06 -7.54
C MET A 1 -23.18 -17.73 -8.93
N SER A 2 -22.69 -16.51 -9.18
CA SER A 2 -22.21 -16.16 -10.53
C SER A 2 -20.84 -16.82 -10.78
N ARG A 3 -20.57 -17.27 -12.03
CA ARG A 3 -19.29 -17.92 -12.42
C ARG A 3 -18.04 -17.15 -11.94
N LYS A 4 -18.13 -15.82 -11.85
CA LYS A 4 -17.05 -14.94 -11.37
C LYS A 4 -16.72 -15.18 -9.88
N GLN A 5 -17.73 -15.47 -9.06
CA GLN A 5 -17.55 -15.78 -7.63
C GLN A 5 -17.01 -17.19 -7.40
N LEU A 6 -17.27 -18.13 -8.32
CA LEU A 6 -16.71 -19.49 -8.24
C LEU A 6 -15.21 -19.51 -8.51
N LEU A 7 -14.71 -18.61 -9.35
CA LEU A 7 -13.28 -18.50 -9.70
C LEU A 7 -12.51 -17.57 -8.74
N ALA A 8 -13.14 -16.53 -8.19
CA ALA A 8 -12.48 -15.58 -7.30
C ALA A 8 -12.12 -16.18 -5.91
N ARG A 9 -12.94 -17.09 -5.39
CA ARG A 9 -12.75 -17.71 -4.07
C ARG A 9 -11.50 -18.60 -3.97
N PRO A 10 -11.24 -19.53 -4.91
CA PRO A 10 -9.99 -20.29 -4.89
C PRO A 10 -8.78 -19.41 -5.16
N ALA A 11 -8.89 -18.41 -6.04
CA ALA A 11 -7.79 -17.47 -6.30
C ALA A 11 -7.39 -16.66 -5.06
N LEU A 12 -8.37 -16.16 -4.29
CA LEU A 12 -8.13 -15.47 -3.03
C LEU A 12 -7.47 -16.40 -2.01
N ALA A 13 -7.96 -17.64 -1.87
CA ALA A 13 -7.39 -18.61 -0.96
C ALA A 13 -5.92 -18.93 -1.31
N VAL A 14 -5.61 -19.11 -2.60
CA VAL A 14 -4.24 -19.33 -3.08
C VAL A 14 -3.33 -18.13 -2.77
N LEU A 15 -3.80 -16.90 -2.99
CA LEU A 15 -3.03 -15.69 -2.65
C LEU A 15 -2.75 -15.59 -1.14
N VAL A 16 -3.72 -15.94 -0.30
CA VAL A 16 -3.54 -15.96 1.16
C VAL A 16 -2.53 -17.02 1.57
N VAL A 17 -2.62 -18.25 1.02
CA VAL A 17 -1.64 -19.31 1.32
C VAL A 17 -0.23 -18.92 0.86
N LEU A 18 -0.10 -18.33 -0.32
CA LEU A 18 1.19 -17.85 -0.82
C LEU A 18 1.77 -16.73 0.06
N ALA A 19 0.95 -15.77 0.49
CA ALA A 19 1.39 -14.69 1.37
C ALA A 19 1.86 -15.22 2.73
N LEU A 20 1.11 -16.16 3.31
CA LEU A 20 1.49 -16.80 4.58
C LEU A 20 2.78 -17.62 4.43
N ALA A 21 2.93 -18.38 3.35
CA ALA A 21 4.17 -19.12 3.09
C ALA A 21 5.37 -18.18 2.88
N ALA A 22 5.19 -17.09 2.14
CA ALA A 22 6.22 -16.08 1.89
C ALA A 22 6.66 -15.33 3.15
N ALA A 23 5.81 -15.25 4.17
CA ALA A 23 6.15 -14.63 5.46
C ALA A 23 7.23 -15.42 6.23
N PHE A 24 7.32 -16.73 6.02
CA PHE A 24 8.29 -17.61 6.70
C PHE A 24 9.55 -17.91 5.88
N VAL A 25 9.70 -17.30 4.69
CA VAL A 25 10.92 -17.47 3.88
C VAL A 25 12.05 -16.65 4.50
N PRO A 26 13.16 -17.28 4.95
CA PRO A 26 14.32 -16.55 5.45
C PRO A 26 14.87 -15.62 4.37
N ARG A 27 14.74 -14.31 4.58
CA ARG A 27 15.31 -13.30 3.68
C ARG A 27 16.74 -13.05 4.10
N HIS A 28 17.69 -13.43 3.24
CA HIS A 28 19.05 -12.92 3.35
C HIS A 28 18.98 -11.46 2.91
N HIS A 29 18.95 -10.54 3.87
CA HIS A 29 19.22 -9.15 3.60
C HIS A 29 20.68 -9.07 3.16
N PRO A 30 21.00 -8.54 1.97
CA PRO A 30 22.40 -8.32 1.62
C PRO A 30 22.98 -7.45 2.73
N ASP A 31 23.93 -8.02 3.46
CA ASP A 31 24.50 -7.42 4.65
C ASP A 31 24.89 -5.97 4.36
N ALA A 32 24.67 -5.11 5.35
CA ALA A 32 25.12 -3.72 5.37
C ALA A 32 26.65 -3.67 5.30
N ALA A 33 27.22 -4.00 4.15
CA ALA A 33 28.58 -3.64 3.82
C ALA A 33 28.64 -2.11 3.96
N THR A 34 29.72 -1.61 4.54
CA THR A 34 29.92 -0.19 4.83
C THR A 34 29.84 0.73 3.59
N ASP A 35 29.78 0.16 2.38
CA ASP A 35 29.59 0.82 1.08
C ASP A 35 28.21 0.54 0.42
N ALA A 36 27.34 -0.22 1.07
CA ALA A 36 26.02 -0.62 0.54
C ALA A 36 25.00 0.52 0.56
N LEU A 37 25.18 1.49 1.45
CA LEU A 37 24.27 2.63 1.61
C LEU A 37 24.84 3.88 0.95
N LYS A 38 24.63 4.01 -0.36
CA LYS A 38 25.02 5.22 -1.10
C LYS A 38 24.04 6.35 -0.81
N ALA A 39 24.55 7.53 -0.46
CA ALA A 39 23.74 8.70 -0.16
C ALA A 39 22.80 9.10 -1.33
N ALA A 40 23.26 8.93 -2.58
CA ALA A 40 22.44 9.18 -3.77
C ALA A 40 21.23 8.25 -3.86
N ASP A 41 21.41 6.95 -3.55
CA ASP A 41 20.35 5.96 -3.58
C ASP A 41 19.33 6.23 -2.46
N ILE A 42 19.79 6.62 -1.28
CA ILE A 42 18.92 7.03 -0.16
C ILE A 42 18.11 8.27 -0.54
N ALA A 43 18.75 9.30 -1.09
CA ALA A 43 18.08 10.52 -1.51
C ALA A 43 17.00 10.21 -2.56
N TRP A 44 17.32 9.39 -3.55
CA TRP A 44 16.37 8.97 -4.56
C TRP A 44 15.20 8.17 -3.98
N MET A 45 15.46 7.26 -3.04
CA MET A 45 14.42 6.47 -2.36
C MET A 45 13.50 7.35 -1.50
N LEU A 46 14.04 8.34 -0.80
CA LEU A 46 13.25 9.29 -0.01
C LEU A 46 12.35 10.15 -0.90
N VAL A 47 12.89 10.69 -2.00
CA VAL A 47 12.10 11.46 -2.98
C VAL A 47 11.02 10.58 -3.61
N SER A 48 11.37 9.36 -4.03
CA SER A 48 10.41 8.41 -4.61
C SER A 48 9.28 8.09 -3.62
N THR A 49 9.60 7.87 -2.35
CA THR A 49 8.61 7.62 -1.28
C THR A 49 7.70 8.83 -1.07
N ALA A 50 8.24 10.05 -1.09
CA ALA A 50 7.45 11.27 -1.00
C ALA A 50 6.48 11.43 -2.19
N LEU A 51 6.91 11.09 -3.40
CA LEU A 51 6.04 11.10 -4.59
C LEU A 51 4.91 10.07 -4.49
N VAL A 52 5.19 8.88 -3.95
CA VAL A 52 4.16 7.86 -3.70
C VAL A 52 3.19 8.31 -2.62
N LEU A 53 3.68 8.93 -1.53
CA LEU A 53 2.82 9.49 -0.48
C LEU A 53 1.85 10.54 -1.04
N LEU A 54 2.27 11.33 -2.03
CA LEU A 54 1.41 12.31 -2.72
C LEU A 54 0.26 11.67 -3.52
N MET A 55 0.33 10.38 -3.87
CA MET A 55 -0.76 9.71 -4.57
C MET A 55 -2.02 9.59 -3.70
N THR A 56 -1.88 9.42 -2.38
CA THR A 56 -3.03 9.25 -1.47
C THR A 56 -3.95 10.48 -1.40
N PRO A 57 -3.44 11.73 -1.24
CA PRO A 57 -4.27 12.91 -1.40
C PRO A 57 -4.72 13.12 -2.85
N GLY A 58 -3.93 12.70 -3.84
CA GLY A 58 -4.35 12.68 -5.26
C GLY A 58 -5.64 11.86 -5.47
N LEU A 59 -5.70 10.66 -4.88
CA LEU A 59 -6.92 9.83 -4.87
C LEU A 59 -8.05 10.50 -4.10
N ALA A 60 -7.77 11.19 -2.99
CA ALA A 60 -8.80 11.92 -2.23
C ALA A 60 -9.48 12.99 -3.09
N PHE A 61 -8.73 13.79 -3.86
CA PHE A 61 -9.29 14.77 -4.78
C PHE A 61 -10.01 14.11 -5.96
N PHE A 62 -9.42 13.06 -6.55
CA PHE A 62 -10.00 12.35 -7.68
C PHE A 62 -11.35 11.72 -7.33
N TYR A 63 -11.41 10.92 -6.24
CA TYR A 63 -12.65 10.31 -5.77
C TYR A 63 -13.61 11.32 -5.17
N GLY A 64 -13.10 12.35 -4.47
CA GLY A 64 -13.90 13.47 -3.98
C GLY A 64 -14.62 14.23 -5.11
N GLY A 65 -14.00 14.36 -6.28
CA GLY A 65 -14.61 15.02 -7.45
C GLY A 65 -15.67 14.19 -8.18
N MET A 66 -15.71 12.87 -7.97
CA MET A 66 -16.68 11.96 -8.62
C MET A 66 -17.94 11.69 -7.78
N VAL A 67 -17.95 12.08 -6.50
CA VAL A 67 -19.08 11.87 -5.60
C VAL A 67 -20.03 13.08 -5.57
N ASN A 68 -21.25 12.86 -5.10
CA ASN A 68 -22.22 13.92 -4.87
C ASN A 68 -21.66 15.00 -3.93
N ARG A 69 -22.05 16.26 -4.15
CA ARG A 69 -21.53 17.43 -3.40
C ARG A 69 -21.63 17.30 -1.88
N GLY A 70 -22.69 16.66 -1.37
CA GLY A 70 -22.85 16.42 0.06
C GLY A 70 -21.84 15.44 0.67
N ASN A 71 -21.18 14.62 -0.16
CA ASN A 71 -20.33 13.52 0.27
C ASN A 71 -18.83 13.76 -0.01
N ILE A 72 -18.47 14.90 -0.61
CA ILE A 72 -17.08 15.22 -0.98
C ILE A 72 -16.19 15.18 0.25
N ILE A 73 -16.55 15.91 1.31
CA ILE A 73 -15.74 15.98 2.54
C ILE A 73 -15.60 14.60 3.20
N SER A 74 -16.68 13.82 3.26
CA SER A 74 -16.64 12.46 3.82
C SER A 74 -15.69 11.56 3.03
N THR A 75 -15.75 11.61 1.70
CA THR A 75 -14.91 10.78 0.82
C THR A 75 -13.44 11.18 0.92
N MET A 76 -13.15 12.48 0.95
CA MET A 76 -11.78 12.98 1.14
C MET A 76 -11.23 12.57 2.52
N LEU A 77 -12.03 12.71 3.59
CA LEU A 77 -11.63 12.35 4.94
C LEU A 77 -11.37 10.83 5.08
N GLN A 78 -12.18 9.99 4.43
CA GLN A 78 -11.95 8.53 4.40
C GLN A 78 -10.58 8.18 3.82
N SER A 79 -10.12 8.85 2.77
CA SER A 79 -8.78 8.66 2.20
C SER A 79 -7.67 9.09 3.17
N PHE A 80 -7.82 10.21 3.88
CA PHE A 80 -6.84 10.65 4.89
C PHE A 80 -6.82 9.74 6.13
N ILE A 81 -7.97 9.27 6.60
CA ILE A 81 -8.04 8.28 7.68
C ILE A 81 -7.35 6.99 7.26
N SER A 82 -7.59 6.53 6.03
CA SER A 82 -6.95 5.33 5.49
C SER A 82 -5.42 5.48 5.44
N LEU A 83 -4.89 6.65 5.08
CA LEU A 83 -3.45 6.93 5.13
C LEU A 83 -2.87 6.69 6.54
N GLY A 84 -3.54 7.20 7.58
CA GLY A 84 -3.10 7.02 8.96
C GLY A 84 -3.21 5.57 9.44
N VAL A 85 -4.36 4.93 9.20
CA VAL A 85 -4.61 3.54 9.61
C VAL A 85 -3.63 2.58 8.94
N ILE A 86 -3.43 2.71 7.63
CA ILE A 86 -2.51 1.83 6.88
C ILE A 86 -1.06 2.08 7.31
N SER A 87 -0.66 3.32 7.58
CA SER A 87 0.68 3.62 8.10
C SER A 87 0.94 2.95 9.45
N LEU A 88 -0.05 2.96 10.35
CA LEU A 88 0.04 2.25 11.64
C LEU A 88 0.07 0.74 11.45
N LEU A 89 -0.79 0.20 10.58
CA LEU A 89 -0.85 -1.23 10.28
C LEU A 89 0.48 -1.73 9.70
N TRP A 90 1.09 -0.95 8.79
CA TRP A 90 2.42 -1.22 8.22
C TRP A 90 3.53 -1.19 9.26
N TYR A 91 3.44 -0.32 10.27
CA TYR A 91 4.42 -0.27 11.35
C TYR A 91 4.30 -1.47 12.31
N VAL A 92 3.08 -1.96 12.54
CA VAL A 92 2.80 -3.01 13.53
C VAL A 92 3.02 -4.44 12.98
N VAL A 93 2.78 -4.67 11.69
CA VAL A 93 2.82 -5.99 11.04
C VAL A 93 4.09 -6.18 10.23
#